data_AF-A0A6M0CQ16-F1
#
_entry.id   AF-A0A6M0CQ16-F1
#
_cell.length_a   1.000
_cell.length_b   1.000
_cell.length_c   1.000
_cell.angle_alpha   90.00
_cell.angle_beta   90.00
_cell.angle_gamma   90.00
#
_symmetry.space_group_name_H-M   'P 1'
#
loop_
_entity.id
_entity.type
_entity.pdbx_description
1 polymer ?
#
loop_
_entity_poly.entity_id
_entity_poly.type
_entity_poly.pdbx_seq_one_letter_code
_entity_poly.pdbx_strand_id
1 'polypeptide(L)'
;LLLIGLGLTLGNILGGKLADRRLGATLVGVFAAMAIICTALSWTSSALIPAEITLFLWATAAFAAVPALQVNVVSFGKAAPNLVSTLNIGAFNLGNALGAWVGGSVIDHGLGLTRVPLAAAVLAVLALIVTLITFSQGGNKTELAPATH
;
A
#
# COMPACT_ATOMS: atom_id res chain seq x y z
N LEU A 1 8.42 14.47 -13.22
CA LEU A 1 9.13 14.47 -11.90
C LEU A 1 8.47 15.42 -10.88
N LEU A 2 8.18 16.68 -11.22
CA LEU A 2 7.48 17.62 -10.31
C LEU A 2 6.16 17.06 -9.75
N LEU A 3 5.29 16.54 -10.63
CA LEU A 3 4.02 15.93 -10.21
C LEU A 3 4.23 14.76 -9.25
N ILE A 4 5.15 13.84 -9.55
CA ILE A 4 5.48 12.73 -8.64
C ILE A 4 5.94 13.25 -7.27
N GLY A 5 6.77 14.30 -7.23
CA GLY A 5 7.21 14.92 -5.97
C GLY A 5 6.06 15.57 -5.16
N LEU A 6 5.12 16.22 -5.85
CA LEU A 6 3.89 16.72 -5.22
C LEU A 6 3.03 15.58 -4.68
N GLY A 7 2.85 14.52 -5.47
CA GLY A 7 2.08 13.34 -5.09
C GLY A 7 2.69 12.66 -3.86
N LEU A 8 4.01 12.47 -3.83
CA LEU A 8 4.75 11.94 -2.68
C LEU A 8 4.47 12.77 -1.41
N THR A 9 4.58 14.09 -1.52
CA THR A 9 4.39 15.01 -0.38
C THR A 9 2.96 14.92 0.15
N LEU A 10 1.97 14.99 -0.76
CA LEU A 10 0.56 14.87 -0.42
C LEU A 10 0.24 13.49 0.18
N GLY A 11 0.79 12.43 -0.41
CA GLY A 11 0.62 11.05 0.03
C GLY A 11 1.09 10.84 1.46
N ASN A 12 2.33 11.26 1.78
CA ASN A 12 2.88 11.13 3.13
C ASN A 12 2.03 11.87 4.19
N ILE A 13 1.59 13.10 3.87
CA ILE A 13 0.77 13.91 4.78
C ILE A 13 -0.61 13.27 4.99
N LEU A 14 -1.29 12.90 3.90
CA LEU A 14 -2.62 12.29 3.94
C LEU A 14 -2.58 10.92 4.62
N GLY A 15 -1.61 10.09 4.27
CA GLY A 15 -1.42 8.74 4.81
C GLY A 15 -1.20 8.76 6.31
N GLY A 16 -0.30 9.61 6.81
CA GLY A 16 -0.07 9.76 8.26
C GLY A 16 -1.34 10.22 8.99
N LYS A 17 -1.95 11.32 8.53
CA LYS A 17 -3.13 11.89 9.17
C LYS A 17 -4.34 10.95 9.16
N LEU A 18 -4.56 10.21 8.08
CA LEU A 18 -5.65 9.24 7.98
C LEU A 18 -5.37 8.00 8.82
N ALA A 19 -4.12 7.50 8.81
CA ALA A 19 -3.71 6.35 9.59
C ALA A 19 -3.86 6.58 11.10
N ASP A 20 -3.48 7.77 11.58
CA ASP A 20 -3.65 8.16 12.99
C ASP A 20 -5.12 8.16 13.42
N ARG A 21 -6.06 8.43 12.51
CA ARG A 21 -7.49 8.43 12.78
C ARG A 21 -8.09 7.02 12.72
N ARG A 22 -7.88 6.33 11.60
CA ARG A 22 -8.47 5.02 11.30
C ARG A 22 -7.53 4.21 10.41
N LEU A 23 -6.56 3.56 11.04
CA LEU A 23 -5.52 2.78 10.36
C LEU A 23 -6.08 1.75 9.37
N GLY A 24 -7.01 0.89 9.81
CA GLY A 24 -7.58 -0.16 8.96
C GLY A 24 -8.29 0.38 7.72
N ALA A 25 -9.15 1.40 7.90
CA ALA A 25 -9.83 2.06 6.79
C ALA A 25 -8.86 2.75 5.83
N THR A 26 -7.76 3.31 6.35
CA THR A 26 -6.73 3.95 5.54
C THR A 26 -6.00 2.94 4.66
N LEU A 27 -5.57 1.81 5.22
CA LEU A 27 -4.89 0.76 4.46
C LEU A 27 -5.82 0.14 3.40
N VAL A 28 -7.09 -0.09 3.73
CA VAL A 28 -8.11 -0.54 2.76
C VAL A 28 -8.24 0.46 1.61
N GLY A 29 -8.39 1.76 1.93
CA GLY A 29 -8.50 2.81 0.92
C GLY A 29 -7.26 2.93 0.04
N VAL A 30 -6.06 2.84 0.61
CA VAL A 30 -4.78 2.89 -0.11
C VAL A 30 -4.65 1.72 -1.08
N PHE A 31 -4.87 0.48 -0.63
CA PHE A 31 -4.72 -0.68 -1.52
C PHE A 31 -5.82 -0.76 -2.58
N ALA A 32 -7.05 -0.34 -2.28
CA ALA A 32 -8.11 -0.21 -3.26
C ALA A 32 -7.77 0.86 -4.32
N ALA A 33 -7.29 2.02 -3.89
CA ALA A 33 -6.83 3.07 -4.80
C ALA A 33 -5.65 2.59 -5.66
N MET A 34 -4.68 1.88 -5.08
CA MET A 34 -3.57 1.30 -5.84
C MET A 34 -4.03 0.30 -6.89
N ALA A 35 -4.97 -0.59 -6.57
CA ALA A 35 -5.53 -1.52 -7.55
C ALA A 35 -6.16 -0.77 -8.74
N ILE A 36 -6.98 0.25 -8.47
CA ILE A 36 -7.66 1.04 -9.51
C ILE A 36 -6.65 1.86 -10.34
N ILE A 37 -5.73 2.56 -9.68
CA ILE A 37 -4.76 3.45 -10.34
C ILE A 37 -3.76 2.65 -11.17
N CYS A 38 -3.23 1.54 -10.65
CA CYS A 38 -2.33 0.67 -11.39
C CYS A 38 -3.04 0.01 -12.58
N THR A 39 -4.33 -0.33 -12.43
CA THR A 39 -5.18 -0.74 -13.55
C THR A 39 -5.21 0.38 -14.58
N ALA A 40 -5.71 1.57 -14.24
CA ALA A 40 -5.79 2.71 -15.15
C ALA A 40 -4.45 3.04 -15.84
N LEU A 41 -3.33 2.96 -15.11
CA LEU A 41 -1.99 3.26 -15.63
C LEU A 41 -1.61 2.39 -16.83
N SER A 42 -2.08 1.13 -16.88
CA SER A 42 -1.84 0.23 -18.02
C SER A 42 -2.39 0.79 -19.34
N TRP A 43 -3.49 1.54 -19.29
CA TRP A 43 -4.07 2.18 -20.47
C TRP A 43 -3.55 3.60 -20.67
N THR A 44 -3.43 4.37 -19.58
CA THR A 44 -3.01 5.78 -19.67
C THR A 44 -1.54 5.95 -20.04
N SER A 45 -0.69 4.92 -19.82
CA SER A 45 0.73 4.95 -20.21
C SER A 45 0.98 5.15 -21.70
N SER A 46 -0.05 4.99 -22.54
CA SER A 46 0.06 5.18 -24.00
C SER A 46 0.13 6.66 -24.41
N ALA A 47 -0.22 7.58 -23.53
CA ALA A 47 -0.24 9.02 -23.80
C ALA A 47 0.35 9.82 -22.64
N LEU A 48 1.15 10.85 -22.94
CA LEU A 48 1.92 11.61 -21.95
C LEU A 48 1.03 12.20 -20.85
N ILE A 49 0.01 12.99 -21.22
CA ILE A 49 -0.83 13.71 -20.26
C ILE A 49 -1.61 12.75 -19.33
N PRO A 50 -2.34 11.74 -19.85
CA PRO A 50 -2.99 10.75 -18.99
C PRO A 50 -2.02 9.97 -18.09
N ALA A 51 -0.84 9.61 -18.60
CA ALA A 51 0.19 8.93 -17.84
C ALA A 51 0.69 9.79 -16.67
N GLU A 52 0.98 11.07 -16.90
CA GLU A 52 1.44 12.00 -15.86
C GLU A 52 0.41 12.18 -14.75
N ILE A 53 -0.87 12.33 -15.09
CA ILE A 53 -1.96 12.45 -14.11
C ILE A 53 -2.07 11.15 -13.30
N THR A 54 -2.02 10.00 -13.98
CA THR A 54 -2.14 8.71 -13.29
C THR A 54 -0.92 8.43 -12.41
N LEU A 55 0.28 8.81 -12.83
CA LEU A 55 1.50 8.72 -12.04
C LEU A 55 1.48 9.66 -10.81
N PHE A 56 0.87 10.83 -10.91
CA PHE A 56 0.62 11.71 -9.77
C PHE A 56 -0.27 11.04 -8.72
N LEU A 57 -1.39 10.47 -9.16
CA LEU A 57 -2.32 9.74 -8.29
C LEU A 57 -1.65 8.50 -7.70
N TRP A 58 -0.87 7.78 -8.52
CA TRP A 58 -0.09 6.62 -8.09
C TRP A 58 0.90 7.00 -7.00
N ALA A 59 1.68 8.07 -7.19
CA ALA A 59 2.64 8.55 -6.20
C ALA A 59 1.91 8.92 -4.89
N THR A 60 0.78 9.61 -5.00
CA THR A 60 -0.02 9.98 -3.81
C THR A 60 -0.47 8.75 -3.03
N ALA A 61 -1.04 7.75 -3.69
CA ALA A 61 -1.50 6.53 -3.02
C ALA A 61 -0.35 5.66 -2.49
N ALA A 62 0.71 5.46 -3.28
CA ALA A 62 1.88 4.68 -2.89
C ALA A 62 2.58 5.27 -1.67
N PHE A 63 2.75 6.59 -1.63
CA PHE A 63 3.37 7.25 -0.48
C PHE A 63 2.43 7.42 0.71
N ALA A 64 1.11 7.36 0.53
CA ALA A 64 0.18 7.24 1.66
C ALA A 64 0.29 5.88 2.38
N ALA A 65 0.71 4.81 1.67
CA ALA A 65 0.92 3.49 2.25
C ALA A 65 2.06 3.48 3.28
N VAL A 66 3.14 4.24 3.01
CA VAL A 66 4.37 4.24 3.81
C VAL A 66 4.11 4.58 5.30
N PRO A 67 3.57 5.76 5.65
CA PRO A 67 3.31 6.10 7.05
C PRO A 67 2.21 5.20 7.66
N ALA A 68 1.20 4.80 6.89
CA ALA A 68 0.15 3.91 7.39
C ALA A 68 0.70 2.55 7.84
N LEU A 69 1.55 1.92 7.01
CA LEU A 69 2.21 0.67 7.37
C LEU A 69 3.20 0.85 8.53
N GLN A 70 3.92 1.96 8.56
CA GLN A 70 4.84 2.27 9.67
C GLN A 70 4.09 2.41 11.01
N VAL A 71 2.97 3.12 11.04
CA VAL A 71 2.10 3.25 12.23
C VAL A 71 1.56 1.88 12.65
N ASN A 72 1.15 1.04 11.70
CA ASN A 72 0.69 -0.31 11.98
C ASN A 72 1.77 -1.13 12.69
N VAL A 73 2.97 -1.18 12.14
CA VAL A 73 4.03 -2.04 12.65
C VAL A 73 4.53 -1.58 14.03
N VAL A 74 4.71 -0.28 14.24
CA VAL A 74 5.15 0.26 15.54
C VAL A 74 4.13 -0.01 16.66
N SER A 75 2.83 -0.10 16.33
CA SER A 75 1.78 -0.35 17.34
C SER A 75 1.92 -1.71 18.05
N PHE A 76 2.57 -2.70 17.42
CA PHE A 76 2.76 -4.05 17.97
C PHE A 76 4.06 -4.20 18.78
N GLY A 77 4.94 -3.19 18.77
CA GLY A 77 6.33 -3.32 19.21
C GLY A 77 6.69 -2.82 20.60
N LYS A 78 5.73 -2.61 21.53
CA LYS A 78 6.03 -1.99 22.84
C LYS A 78 7.13 -2.70 23.64
N ALA A 79 7.24 -4.02 23.52
CA ALA A 79 8.25 -4.82 24.23
C ALA A 79 9.58 -4.99 23.47
N ALA A 80 9.59 -4.82 22.14
CA ALA A 80 10.78 -4.99 21.30
C ALA A 80 10.79 -4.08 20.05
N PRO A 81 10.90 -2.75 20.22
CA PRO A 81 10.75 -1.80 19.11
C PRO A 81 11.80 -1.97 18.00
N ASN A 82 13.05 -2.27 18.37
CA ASN A 82 14.15 -2.44 17.42
C ASN A 82 13.95 -3.67 16.54
N LEU A 83 13.49 -4.80 17.10
CA LEU A 83 13.21 -6.01 16.34
C LEU A 83 12.04 -5.81 15.36
N VAL A 84 11.01 -5.10 15.79
CA VAL A 84 9.86 -4.76 14.96
C VAL A 84 10.25 -3.83 13.80
N SER A 85 11.13 -2.85 14.07
CA SER A 85 11.68 -1.97 13.03
C SER A 85 12.52 -2.73 11.99
N THR A 86 13.40 -3.63 12.42
CA THR A 86 14.22 -4.43 11.48
C THR A 86 13.37 -5.38 10.63
N LEU A 87 12.34 -6.01 11.21
CA LEU A 87 11.39 -6.82 10.46
C LEU A 87 10.61 -6.00 9.43
N ASN A 88 10.20 -4.77 9.77
CA ASN A 88 9.51 -3.89 8.82
C ASN A 88 10.40 -3.55 7.63
N ILE A 89 11.66 -3.17 7.90
CA ILE A 89 12.65 -2.87 6.85
C ILE A 89 12.90 -4.13 6.00
N GLY A 90 13.03 -5.30 6.62
CA GLY A 90 13.18 -6.57 5.92
C GLY A 90 11.99 -6.88 5.01
N ALA A 91 10.76 -6.70 5.51
CA ALA A 91 9.54 -6.90 4.74
C ALA A 91 9.45 -5.92 3.56
N PHE A 92 9.83 -4.65 3.74
CA PHE A 92 9.87 -3.66 2.66
C PHE A 92 10.88 -4.04 1.57
N ASN A 93 12.09 -4.48 1.96
CA ASN A 93 13.09 -4.96 1.01
C ASN A 93 12.64 -6.21 0.25
N LEU A 94 12.01 -7.16 0.94
CA LEU A 94 11.42 -8.34 0.32
C LEU A 94 10.32 -7.94 -0.68
N GLY A 95 9.47 -6.98 -0.31
CA GLY A 95 8.45 -6.41 -1.19
C GLY A 95 9.05 -5.81 -2.46
N ASN A 96 10.13 -5.02 -2.35
CA ASN A 96 10.84 -4.47 -3.51
C ASN A 96 11.43 -5.55 -4.41
N ALA A 97 12.05 -6.59 -3.81
CA ALA A 97 12.61 -7.72 -4.55
C ALA A 97 11.52 -8.52 -5.29
N LEU A 98 10.42 -8.83 -4.61
CA LEU A 98 9.26 -9.50 -5.20
C LEU A 98 8.61 -8.65 -6.30
N GLY A 99 8.46 -7.34 -6.08
CA GLY A 99 7.92 -6.41 -7.07
C GLY A 99 8.79 -6.34 -8.33
N ALA A 100 10.11 -6.25 -8.16
CA ALA A 100 11.06 -6.28 -9.27
C ALA A 100 11.01 -7.61 -10.03
N TRP A 101 10.95 -8.73 -9.32
CA TRP A 101 10.84 -10.06 -9.94
C TRP A 101 9.52 -10.25 -10.69
N VAL A 102 8.38 -9.88 -10.10
CA VAL A 102 7.07 -9.95 -10.75
C VAL A 102 7.04 -9.05 -11.99
N GLY A 103 7.49 -7.80 -11.88
CA GLY A 103 7.54 -6.86 -12.99
C GLY A 103 8.48 -7.34 -14.11
N GLY A 104 9.65 -7.86 -13.75
CA GLY A 104 10.58 -8.50 -14.69
C GLY A 104 9.94 -9.68 -15.41
N SER A 105 9.26 -10.57 -14.68
CA SER A 105 8.58 -11.73 -15.28
C SER A 105 7.51 -11.33 -16.31
N VAL A 106 6.78 -10.23 -16.08
CA VAL A 106 5.79 -9.73 -17.04
C VAL A 106 6.47 -9.32 -18.36
N ILE A 107 7.65 -8.69 -18.25
CA ILE A 107 8.44 -8.26 -19.40
C ILE A 107 9.05 -9.47 -20.11
N ASP A 108 9.62 -10.43 -19.37
CA ASP A 108 10.26 -11.65 -19.90
C ASP A 108 9.28 -12.54 -20.68
N HIS A 109 8.01 -12.58 -20.28
CA HIS A 109 6.94 -13.29 -20.99
C HIS A 109 6.40 -12.51 -22.22
N GLY A 110 7.00 -11.38 -22.58
CA GLY A 110 6.63 -10.61 -23.78
C GLY A 110 5.34 -9.80 -23.66
N LEU A 111 4.80 -9.61 -22.45
CA LEU A 111 3.56 -8.85 -22.23
C LEU A 111 3.77 -7.32 -22.38
N GLY A 112 5.02 -6.87 -22.31
CA GLY A 112 5.42 -5.48 -22.52
C GLY A 112 5.26 -4.58 -21.29
N LEU A 113 5.86 -3.39 -21.36
CA LEU A 113 5.93 -2.43 -20.24
C LEU A 113 4.57 -1.93 -19.79
N THR A 114 3.61 -1.78 -20.70
CA THR A 114 2.26 -1.29 -20.39
C THR A 114 1.44 -2.28 -19.56
N ARG A 115 1.86 -3.55 -19.47
CA ARG A 115 1.19 -4.59 -18.67
C ARG A 115 1.76 -4.73 -17.25
N VAL A 116 2.94 -4.19 -16.98
CA VAL A 116 3.56 -4.21 -15.64
C VAL A 116 2.65 -3.58 -14.57
N PRO A 117 1.96 -2.45 -14.81
CA PRO A 117 1.00 -1.90 -13.85
C PRO A 117 -0.14 -2.88 -13.49
N LEU A 118 -0.58 -3.76 -14.39
CA LEU A 118 -1.62 -4.74 -14.06
C LEU A 118 -1.15 -5.78 -13.05
N ALA A 119 0.12 -6.20 -13.13
CA ALA A 119 0.68 -7.09 -12.11
C ALA A 119 0.76 -6.39 -10.75
N ALA A 120 1.13 -5.11 -10.72
CA ALA A 120 1.06 -4.30 -9.49
C ALA A 120 -0.38 -4.16 -8.97
N ALA A 121 -1.38 -4.06 -9.84
CA ALA A 121 -2.79 -4.04 -9.45
C ALA A 121 -3.21 -5.36 -8.79
N VAL A 122 -2.78 -6.51 -9.32
CA VAL A 122 -3.03 -7.84 -8.71
C VAL A 122 -2.39 -7.92 -7.32
N LEU A 123 -1.13 -7.49 -7.17
CA LEU A 123 -0.46 -7.45 -5.87
C LEU A 123 -1.20 -6.52 -4.88
N ALA A 124 -1.71 -5.37 -5.35
CA ALA A 124 -2.50 -4.46 -4.52
C ALA A 124 -3.83 -5.08 -4.08
N VAL A 125 -4.50 -5.84 -4.95
CA VAL A 125 -5.72 -6.59 -4.59
C VAL A 125 -5.42 -7.67 -3.54
N LEU A 126 -4.31 -8.40 -3.69
CA LEU A 126 -3.89 -9.38 -2.67
C LEU A 126 -3.64 -8.70 -1.31
N ALA A 127 -2.93 -7.56 -1.31
CA ALA A 127 -2.72 -6.78 -0.09
C ALA A 127 -4.04 -6.24 0.51
N LEU A 128 -4.99 -5.82 -0.33
CA LEU A 128 -6.32 -5.40 0.10
C LEU A 128 -7.07 -6.56 0.77
N ILE A 129 -7.08 -7.75 0.19
CA ILE A 129 -7.72 -8.94 0.77
C ILE A 129 -7.10 -9.26 2.13
N VAL A 130 -5.77 -9.30 2.22
CA VAL A 130 -5.06 -9.55 3.48
C VAL A 130 -5.41 -8.49 4.52
N THR A 131 -5.50 -7.21 4.12
CA THR A 131 -5.90 -6.11 5.00
C THR A 131 -7.32 -6.29 5.52
N LEU A 132 -8.28 -6.61 4.64
CA LEU A 132 -9.67 -6.85 5.03
C LEU A 132 -9.79 -8.02 6.02
N ILE A 133 -9.09 -9.12 5.76
CA ILE A 133 -9.04 -10.28 6.66
C ILE A 133 -8.47 -9.85 8.02
N THR A 134 -7.33 -9.17 8.03
CA THR A 134 -6.62 -8.74 9.25
C THR A 134 -7.48 -7.84 10.13
N PHE A 135 -8.15 -6.83 9.53
CA PHE A 135 -8.95 -5.87 10.29
C PHE A 135 -10.37 -6.36 10.61
N SER A 136 -10.91 -7.33 9.86
CA SER A 136 -12.19 -7.96 10.22
C SER A 136 -12.11 -8.80 11.51
N GLN A 137 -10.96 -9.43 11.77
CA GLN A 137 -10.75 -10.25 12.97
C GLN A 137 -10.60 -9.41 14.25
N GLY A 138 -10.22 -8.13 14.12
CA GLY A 138 -10.08 -7.20 15.25
C GLY A 138 -11.42 -6.75 15.87
N GLY A 139 -12.54 -6.91 15.18
CA GLY A 139 -13.87 -6.58 15.68
C GLY A 139 -14.48 -7.61 16.65
N ASN A 140 -13.89 -8.82 16.74
CA ASN A 140 -14.50 -9.96 17.42
C ASN A 140 -13.90 -10.26 18.83
N LYS A 141 -13.20 -9.29 19.44
CA LYS A 141 -12.50 -9.46 20.74
C LYS A 141 -12.83 -8.41 21.81
N THR A 142 -14.04 -7.85 21.81
CA THR A 142 -14.52 -6.97 22.91
C THR A 142 -15.82 -7.45 23.53
N GLU A 143 -16.03 -8.77 23.60
CA GLU A 143 -17.08 -9.36 24.40
C GLU A 143 -16.48 -10.56 25.12
N LEU A 144 -15.94 -10.34 26.31
CA LEU A 144 -15.69 -11.33 27.37
C LEU A 144 -15.08 -10.61 28.59
N ALA A 145 -15.93 -9.93 29.36
CA ALA A 145 -16.09 -10.10 30.80
C ALA A 145 -16.99 -8.96 31.35
N PRO A 146 -18.21 -9.26 31.83
CA PRO A 146 -18.88 -8.33 32.74
C PRO A 146 -18.08 -8.29 34.04
N ALA A 147 -17.62 -7.11 34.43
CA ALA A 147 -17.14 -6.87 35.78
C ALA A 147 -18.35 -6.94 36.72
N THR A 148 -18.65 -8.12 37.22
CA THR A 148 -19.54 -8.29 38.37
C THR A 148 -18.74 -8.03 39.64
N HIS A 149 -19.13 -6.95 40.32
CA HIS A 149 -19.02 -6.61 41.76
C HIS A 149 -17.75 -6.96 42.53
#